data_AF-A0A093GRS6-F1
#
_entry.id   AF-A0A093GRS6-F1
#
_cell.length_a   1.000
_cell.length_b   1.000
_cell.length_c   1.000
_cell.angle_alpha   90.00
_cell.angle_beta   90.00
_cell.angle_gamma   90.00
#
_symmetry.space_group_name_H-M   'P 1'
#
loop_
_entity.id
_entity.type
_entity.pdbx_description
1 polymer ?
#
loop_
_entity_poly.entity_id
_entity_poly.type
_entity_poly.pdbx_seq_one_letter_code
_entity_poly.pdbx_strand_id
1 'polypeptide(L)'
;ERSLQGRLARLEEQNQQLLGQLAESQSQEDSTARKEREVMLRLKEVVDKQRDELRAQAHEIICKSRDTEALQEQLHRFMAMNEDLRHKVAVVQAQLKSALEKKSDLEAAMLQTQKEMSKRSRSTPESQHPKPSLDGAPSPAEEPQHQDGDVGKSHAHCCFSKEDLQQILQERNELKTNLFLVQEELAYYQRELLNEERVPSFFLDAMKSTIKRQRKKIRAKMLGTVEEPASSDEEEGSWLPAHGTDSVDAQPSESKIRNFFGLWYQGSTK
;
A
#
# COMPACT_ATOMS: atom_id res chain seq x y z
N GLU A 1 -48.36 -74.40 -67.94
CA GLU A 1 -48.81 -74.38 -66.54
C GLU A 1 -47.67 -74.49 -65.53
N ARG A 2 -46.89 -75.59 -65.47
CA ARG A 2 -45.80 -75.76 -64.48
C ARG A 2 -44.73 -74.66 -64.47
N SER A 3 -44.31 -74.15 -65.63
CA SER A 3 -43.32 -73.06 -65.73
C SER A 3 -43.85 -71.73 -65.17
N LEU A 4 -45.15 -71.44 -65.38
CA LEU A 4 -45.80 -70.25 -64.83
C LEU A 4 -45.97 -70.36 -63.31
N GLN A 5 -46.31 -71.54 -62.80
CA GLN A 5 -46.38 -71.81 -61.36
C GLN A 5 -45.02 -71.63 -60.67
N GLY A 6 -43.93 -72.13 -61.28
CA GLY A 6 -42.58 -71.90 -60.75
C GLY A 6 -42.15 -70.44 -60.77
N ARG A 7 -42.57 -69.66 -61.78
CA ARG A 7 -42.33 -68.21 -61.83
C ARG A 7 -43.14 -67.44 -60.80
N LEU A 8 -44.39 -67.84 -60.55
CA LEU A 8 -45.24 -67.26 -59.49
C LEU A 8 -44.63 -67.51 -58.10
N ALA A 9 -44.25 -68.76 -57.79
CA ALA A 9 -43.63 -69.08 -56.50
C ALA A 9 -42.34 -68.28 -56.25
N ARG A 10 -41.50 -68.08 -57.27
CA ARG A 10 -40.30 -67.22 -57.15
C ARG A 10 -40.66 -65.75 -56.91
N LEU A 11 -41.69 -65.22 -57.57
CA LEU A 11 -42.14 -63.85 -57.35
C LEU A 11 -42.79 -63.67 -55.98
N GLU A 12 -43.48 -64.68 -55.46
CA GLU A 12 -44.03 -64.70 -54.10
C GLU A 12 -42.90 -64.69 -53.06
N GLU A 13 -41.88 -65.52 -53.24
CA GLU A 13 -40.69 -65.54 -52.38
C GLU A 13 -39.95 -64.20 -52.41
N GLN A 14 -39.76 -63.61 -53.60
CA GLN A 14 -39.15 -62.29 -53.76
C GLN A 14 -39.98 -61.18 -53.10
N ASN A 15 -41.31 -61.21 -53.24
CA ASN A 15 -42.19 -60.26 -52.55
C ASN A 15 -42.09 -60.40 -51.02
N GLN A 16 -42.04 -61.64 -50.51
CA GLN A 16 -41.86 -61.88 -49.07
C GLN A 16 -40.52 -61.34 -48.58
N GLN A 17 -39.44 -61.54 -49.35
CA GLN A 17 -38.11 -60.98 -49.03
C GLN A 17 -38.11 -59.45 -49.05
N LEU A 18 -38.73 -58.81 -50.05
CA LEU A 18 -38.84 -57.36 -50.15
C LEU A 18 -39.68 -56.76 -49.01
N LEU A 19 -40.77 -57.42 -48.63
CA LEU A 19 -41.58 -57.02 -47.47
C LEU A 19 -40.79 -57.13 -46.17
N GLY A 20 -39.97 -58.18 -46.00
CA GLY A 20 -39.05 -58.32 -44.87
C GLY A 20 -38.03 -57.17 -44.80
N GLN A 21 -37.37 -56.86 -45.92
CA GLN A 21 -36.40 -55.77 -46.01
C GLN A 21 -37.03 -54.38 -45.74
N LEU A 22 -38.26 -54.15 -46.21
CA LEU A 22 -39.01 -52.94 -45.91
C LEU A 22 -39.33 -52.82 -44.42
N ALA A 23 -39.77 -53.92 -43.79
CA ALA A 23 -40.07 -53.95 -42.36
C ALA A 23 -38.81 -53.72 -41.50
N GLU A 24 -37.69 -54.32 -41.87
CA GLU A 24 -36.38 -54.10 -41.23
C GLU A 24 -35.91 -52.65 -41.39
N SER A 25 -35.99 -52.09 -42.60
CA SER A 25 -35.63 -50.69 -42.87
C SER A 25 -36.50 -49.74 -42.04
N GLN A 26 -37.81 -49.98 -41.99
CA GLN A 26 -38.74 -49.17 -41.20
C GLN A 26 -38.43 -49.25 -39.69
N SER A 27 -38.13 -50.46 -39.17
CA SER A 27 -37.71 -50.63 -37.78
C SER A 27 -36.38 -49.91 -37.48
N GLN A 28 -35.44 -49.92 -38.42
CA GLN A 28 -34.17 -49.23 -38.27
C GLN A 28 -34.37 -47.71 -38.23
N GLU A 29 -35.18 -47.15 -39.14
CA GLU A 29 -35.56 -45.73 -39.16
C GLU A 29 -36.27 -45.30 -37.87
N ASP A 30 -37.18 -46.12 -37.34
CA ASP A 30 -37.83 -45.85 -36.05
C ASP A 30 -36.81 -45.84 -34.90
N SER A 31 -35.82 -46.73 -34.95
CA SER A 31 -34.76 -46.79 -33.95
C SER A 31 -33.84 -45.58 -33.99
N THR A 32 -33.51 -45.06 -35.18
CA THR A 32 -32.69 -43.86 -35.34
C THR A 32 -33.46 -42.62 -34.92
N ALA A 33 -34.72 -42.48 -35.32
CA ALA A 33 -35.58 -41.37 -34.91
C ALA A 33 -35.76 -41.31 -33.39
N ARG A 34 -35.82 -42.46 -32.68
CA ARG A 34 -35.84 -42.49 -31.21
C ARG A 34 -34.54 -41.96 -30.60
N LYS A 35 -33.39 -42.38 -31.13
CA LYS A 35 -32.07 -41.91 -30.65
C LYS A 35 -31.90 -40.41 -30.88
N GLU A 36 -32.32 -39.89 -32.03
CA GLU A 36 -32.28 -38.46 -32.33
C GLU A 36 -33.14 -37.63 -31.37
N ARG A 37 -34.35 -38.12 -31.05
CA ARG A 37 -35.22 -37.48 -30.03
C ARG A 37 -34.56 -37.47 -28.66
N GLU A 38 -33.91 -38.57 -28.26
CA GLU A 38 -33.19 -38.63 -26.98
C GLU A 38 -32.04 -37.61 -26.94
N VAL A 39 -31.22 -37.55 -28.01
CA VAL A 39 -30.15 -36.56 -28.13
C VAL A 39 -30.70 -35.14 -28.07
N MET A 40 -31.82 -34.87 -28.76
CA MET A 40 -32.45 -33.56 -28.75
C MET A 40 -32.95 -33.17 -27.34
N LEU A 41 -33.53 -34.10 -26.59
CA LEU A 41 -33.94 -33.86 -25.20
C LEU A 41 -32.73 -33.55 -24.31
N ARG A 42 -31.64 -34.30 -24.45
CA ARG A 42 -30.39 -34.04 -23.72
C ARG A 42 -29.80 -32.67 -24.06
N LEU A 43 -29.77 -32.31 -25.35
CA LEU A 43 -29.30 -30.99 -25.78
C LEU A 43 -30.19 -29.88 -25.21
N LYS A 44 -31.51 -30.07 -25.21
CA LYS A 44 -32.44 -29.12 -24.60
C LYS A 44 -32.17 -28.95 -23.10
N GLU A 45 -31.99 -30.05 -22.36
CA GLU A 45 -31.64 -30.00 -20.93
C GLU A 45 -30.35 -29.20 -20.67
N VAL A 46 -29.31 -29.42 -21.48
CA VAL A 46 -28.04 -28.69 -21.35
C VAL A 46 -28.22 -27.21 -21.68
N VAL A 47 -28.94 -26.88 -22.76
CA VAL A 47 -29.22 -25.49 -23.15
C VAL A 47 -30.03 -24.77 -22.09
N ASP A 48 -31.05 -25.41 -21.52
CA ASP A 48 -31.87 -24.80 -20.47
C ASP A 48 -31.05 -24.57 -19.20
N LYS A 49 -30.19 -25.53 -18.80
CA LYS A 49 -29.23 -25.33 -17.70
C LYS A 49 -28.28 -24.16 -17.95
N GLN A 50 -27.69 -24.08 -19.14
CA GLN A 50 -26.78 -22.98 -19.51
C GLN A 50 -27.50 -21.62 -19.49
N ARG A 51 -28.76 -21.57 -19.91
CA ARG A 51 -29.57 -20.34 -19.81
C ARG A 51 -29.81 -19.92 -18.38
N ASP A 52 -30.11 -20.87 -17.50
CA ASP A 52 -30.30 -20.59 -16.07
C ASP A 52 -29.00 -20.16 -15.41
N GLU A 53 -27.89 -20.78 -15.77
CA GLU A 53 -26.56 -20.38 -15.31
C GLU A 53 -26.19 -18.97 -15.77
N LEU A 54 -26.41 -18.63 -17.05
CA LEU A 54 -26.22 -17.28 -17.57
C LEU A 54 -27.11 -16.25 -16.85
N ARG A 55 -28.35 -16.60 -16.52
CA ARG A 55 -29.25 -15.73 -15.75
C ARG A 55 -28.74 -15.53 -14.32
N ALA A 56 -28.29 -16.60 -13.66
CA ALA A 56 -27.73 -16.52 -12.31
C ALA A 56 -26.46 -15.66 -12.28
N GLN A 57 -25.53 -15.88 -13.23
CA GLN A 57 -24.32 -15.08 -13.37
C GLN A 57 -24.62 -13.60 -13.65
N ALA A 58 -25.60 -13.31 -14.52
CA ALA A 58 -26.03 -11.94 -14.77
C ALA A 58 -26.55 -11.23 -13.51
N HIS A 59 -27.33 -11.94 -12.68
CA HIS A 59 -27.77 -11.41 -11.39
C HIS A 59 -26.61 -11.20 -10.42
N GLU A 60 -25.65 -12.12 -10.37
CA GLU A 60 -24.45 -11.98 -9.54
C GLU A 60 -23.61 -10.77 -9.95
N ILE A 61 -23.42 -10.56 -11.26
CA ILE A 61 -22.71 -9.38 -11.81
C ILE A 61 -23.41 -8.10 -11.36
N ILE A 62 -24.74 -8.03 -11.44
CA ILE A 62 -25.51 -6.85 -10.99
C ILE A 62 -25.34 -6.61 -9.49
N CYS A 63 -25.40 -7.65 -8.66
CA CYS A 63 -25.18 -7.53 -7.21
C CYS A 63 -23.77 -7.00 -6.91
N LYS A 64 -22.74 -7.59 -7.53
CA LYS A 64 -21.35 -7.15 -7.39
C LYS A 64 -21.15 -5.71 -7.87
N SER A 65 -21.80 -5.30 -8.96
CA SER A 65 -21.77 -3.92 -9.46
C SER A 65 -22.28 -2.94 -8.41
N ARG A 66 -23.43 -3.24 -7.78
CA ARG A 66 -24.01 -2.40 -6.73
C ARG A 66 -23.11 -2.29 -5.50
N ASP A 67 -22.46 -3.37 -5.11
CA ASP A 67 -21.49 -3.34 -4.01
C ASP A 67 -20.28 -2.47 -4.36
N THR A 68 -19.77 -2.58 -5.60
CA THR A 68 -18.67 -1.71 -6.05
C THR A 68 -19.07 -0.23 -6.10
N GLU A 69 -20.28 0.09 -6.54
CA GLU A 69 -20.82 1.46 -6.54
C GLU A 69 -20.94 1.99 -5.10
N ALA A 70 -21.47 1.19 -4.17
CA ALA A 70 -21.58 1.59 -2.76
C ALA A 70 -20.20 1.85 -2.11
N LEU A 71 -19.20 1.01 -2.41
CA LEU A 71 -17.82 1.22 -1.94
C LEU A 71 -17.19 2.46 -2.57
N GLN A 72 -17.45 2.75 -3.85
CA GLN A 72 -16.99 3.98 -4.50
C GLN A 72 -17.61 5.23 -3.84
N GLU A 73 -18.89 5.21 -3.50
CA GLU A 73 -19.52 6.31 -2.76
C GLU A 73 -18.94 6.49 -1.35
N GLN A 74 -18.59 5.40 -0.66
CA GLN A 74 -17.90 5.49 0.63
C GLN A 74 -16.51 6.10 0.48
N LEU A 75 -15.75 5.71 -0.54
CA LEU A 75 -14.46 6.29 -0.85
C LEU A 75 -14.56 7.79 -1.14
N HIS A 76 -15.50 8.22 -1.99
CA HIS A 76 -15.73 9.63 -2.27
C HIS A 76 -16.05 10.43 -0.99
N ARG A 77 -16.91 9.89 -0.11
CA ARG A 77 -17.20 10.49 1.20
C ARG A 77 -15.96 10.62 2.08
N PHE A 78 -15.12 9.59 2.12
CA PHE A 78 -13.87 9.62 2.89
C PHE A 78 -12.88 10.64 2.33
N MET A 79 -12.75 10.73 1.00
CA MET A 79 -11.88 11.73 0.36
C MET A 79 -12.31 13.15 0.68
N ALA A 80 -13.61 13.46 0.61
CA ALA A 80 -14.15 14.76 0.99
C ALA A 80 -13.85 15.09 2.47
N MET A 81 -14.09 14.14 3.38
CA MET A 81 -13.76 14.32 4.80
C MET A 81 -12.25 14.52 5.01
N ASN A 82 -11.41 13.82 4.26
CA ASN A 82 -9.96 13.95 4.36
C ASN A 82 -9.49 15.33 3.91
N GLU A 83 -10.05 15.86 2.82
CA GLU A 83 -9.81 17.23 2.36
C GLU A 83 -10.23 18.26 3.41
N ASP A 84 -11.42 18.11 4.01
CA ASP A 84 -11.89 18.96 5.10
C ASP A 84 -10.94 18.95 6.29
N LEU A 85 -10.43 17.78 6.68
CA LEU A 85 -9.46 17.64 7.77
C LEU A 85 -8.13 18.33 7.44
N ARG A 86 -7.62 18.16 6.21
CA ARG A 86 -6.41 18.86 5.75
C ARG A 86 -6.62 20.38 5.78
N HIS A 87 -7.78 20.85 5.34
CA HIS A 87 -8.12 22.27 5.38
C HIS A 87 -8.17 22.80 6.82
N LYS A 88 -8.83 22.07 7.74
CA LYS A 88 -8.87 22.42 9.18
C LYS A 88 -7.46 22.49 9.79
N VAL A 89 -6.60 21.51 9.49
CA VAL A 89 -5.20 21.51 9.95
C VAL A 89 -4.46 22.74 9.41
N ALA A 90 -4.61 23.07 8.12
CA ALA A 90 -3.99 24.24 7.53
C ALA A 90 -4.43 25.55 8.19
N VAL A 91 -5.74 25.70 8.45
CA VAL A 91 -6.30 26.88 9.15
C VAL A 91 -5.75 26.99 10.57
N VAL A 92 -5.78 25.90 11.35
CA VAL A 92 -5.26 25.90 12.72
C VAL A 92 -3.75 26.18 12.74
N GLN A 93 -3.00 25.63 11.79
CA GLN A 93 -1.57 25.90 11.67
C GLN A 93 -1.28 27.37 11.33
N ALA A 94 -2.08 27.99 10.45
CA ALA A 94 -1.97 29.41 10.13
C ALA A 94 -2.31 30.30 11.34
N GLN A 95 -3.36 29.95 12.09
CA GLN A 95 -3.72 30.62 13.33
C GLN A 95 -2.61 30.54 14.38
N LEU A 96 -2.01 29.36 14.56
CA LEU A 96 -0.89 29.15 15.48
C LEU A 96 0.32 30.02 15.11
N LYS A 97 0.69 30.08 13.82
CA LYS A 97 1.79 30.93 13.34
C LYS A 97 1.52 32.41 13.60
N SER A 98 0.32 32.90 13.26
CA SER A 98 -0.05 34.30 13.53
C SER A 98 -0.06 34.63 15.02
N ALA A 99 -0.49 33.71 15.88
CA ALA A 99 -0.45 33.90 17.33
C ALA A 99 1.00 33.97 17.87
N LEU A 100 1.91 33.14 17.35
CA LEU A 100 3.33 33.17 17.69
C LEU A 100 4.01 34.48 17.24
N GLU A 101 3.70 34.96 16.03
CA GLU A 101 4.19 36.25 15.52
C GLU A 101 3.73 37.41 16.42
N LYS A 102 2.43 37.48 16.72
CA LYS A 102 1.88 38.50 17.64
C LYS A 102 2.52 38.44 19.03
N LYS A 103 2.78 37.24 19.55
CA LYS A 103 3.47 37.07 20.84
C LYS A 103 4.90 37.62 20.76
N SER A 104 5.65 37.28 19.72
CA SER A 104 7.00 37.79 19.46
C SER A 104 7.01 39.33 19.40
N ASP A 105 6.06 39.93 18.68
CA ASP A 105 5.96 41.39 18.54
C ASP A 105 5.67 42.06 19.89
N LEU A 106 4.78 41.48 20.70
CA LEU A 106 4.47 41.97 22.04
C LEU A 106 5.66 41.82 23.01
N GLU A 107 6.39 40.71 22.95
CA GLU A 107 7.61 40.51 23.73
C GLU A 107 8.70 41.53 23.36
N ALA A 108 8.86 41.83 22.06
CA ALA A 108 9.78 42.85 21.58
C ALA A 108 9.36 44.26 22.07
N ALA A 109 8.08 44.61 21.99
CA ALA A 109 7.56 45.89 22.49
C ALA A 109 7.72 46.02 24.01
N MET A 110 7.49 44.95 24.76
CA MET A 110 7.71 44.91 26.22
C MET A 110 9.19 45.14 26.56
N LEU A 111 10.12 44.49 25.86
CA LEU A 111 11.55 44.71 26.07
C LEU A 111 11.99 46.14 25.71
N GLN A 112 11.41 46.73 24.67
CA GLN A 112 11.69 48.12 24.29
C GLN A 112 11.19 49.11 25.35
N THR A 113 9.94 48.98 25.80
CA THR A 113 9.37 49.83 26.85
C THR A 113 10.15 49.70 28.17
N GLN A 114 10.59 48.49 28.54
CA GLN A 114 11.45 48.26 29.70
C GLN A 114 12.81 48.99 29.57
N LYS A 115 13.44 48.95 28.40
CA LYS A 115 14.68 49.68 28.12
C LYS A 115 14.46 51.20 28.20
N GLU A 116 13.35 51.71 27.68
CA GLU A 116 13.00 53.14 27.73
C GLU A 116 12.73 53.62 29.17
N MET A 117 11.98 52.84 29.96
CA MET A 117 11.79 53.12 31.39
C MET A 117 13.12 53.15 32.15
N SER A 118 13.99 52.17 31.91
CA SER A 118 15.32 52.10 32.54
C SER A 118 16.20 53.31 32.19
N LYS A 119 16.14 53.77 30.93
CA LYS A 119 16.81 55.02 30.50
C LYS A 119 16.20 56.24 31.19
N ARG A 120 14.87 56.32 31.29
CA ARG A 120 14.16 57.44 31.94
C ARG A 120 14.52 57.55 33.42
N SER A 121 14.51 56.44 34.16
CA SER A 121 14.90 56.39 35.58
C SER A 121 16.36 56.79 35.82
N ARG A 122 17.26 56.54 34.86
CA ARG A 122 18.67 57.00 34.93
C ARG A 122 18.83 58.50 34.61
N SER A 123 17.86 59.10 33.91
CA SER A 123 17.89 60.50 33.47
C SER A 123 17.12 61.48 34.36
N THR A 124 16.39 61.00 35.37
CA THR A 124 15.79 61.83 36.42
C THR A 124 16.83 62.11 37.52
N PRO A 125 17.36 63.34 37.67
CA PRO A 125 18.15 63.69 38.83
C PRO A 125 17.21 63.89 40.03
N GLU A 126 17.38 63.07 41.05
CA GLU A 126 16.83 63.35 42.38
C GLU A 126 17.40 64.68 42.86
N SER A 127 16.52 65.65 43.07
CA SER A 127 16.85 66.89 43.78
C SER A 127 16.43 66.72 45.25
N GLN A 128 17.44 66.83 46.12
CA GLN A 128 17.44 67.16 47.56
C GLN A 128 17.82 66.04 48.55
N HIS A 129 19.15 65.87 48.76
CA HIS A 129 19.77 66.23 50.04
C HIS A 129 21.30 66.51 49.87
N PRO A 130 21.92 67.47 50.61
CA PRO A 130 23.29 67.92 50.34
C PRO A 130 24.39 67.01 50.94
N LYS A 131 25.48 66.89 50.16
CA LYS A 131 26.82 66.31 50.42
C LYS A 131 27.57 66.98 51.60
N PRO A 132 28.66 66.41 52.20
CA PRO A 132 29.89 65.97 51.49
C PRO A 132 30.47 64.62 52.00
N SER A 133 31.29 63.87 51.24
CA SER A 133 32.68 64.22 50.93
C SER A 133 33.30 63.30 49.87
N LEU A 134 34.26 63.89 49.15
CA LEU A 134 35.35 63.36 48.31
C LEU A 134 35.60 61.83 48.29
N ASP A 135 35.68 61.23 47.10
CA ASP A 135 36.99 60.88 46.51
C ASP A 135 36.93 60.45 45.03
N GLY A 136 38.06 60.71 44.34
CA GLY A 136 38.62 60.14 43.09
C GLY A 136 37.76 59.53 41.97
N ALA A 137 37.87 60.11 40.77
CA ALA A 137 37.63 59.49 39.46
C ALA A 137 38.94 58.81 38.92
N PRO A 138 39.00 58.32 37.65
CA PRO A 138 38.26 57.25 36.99
C PRO A 138 39.21 56.22 36.30
N SER A 139 38.74 55.03 35.89
CA SER A 139 39.43 54.24 34.83
C SER A 139 38.50 53.22 34.14
N PRO A 140 38.73 52.88 32.86
CA PRO A 140 37.71 52.45 31.91
C PRO A 140 37.71 50.94 31.58
N ALA A 141 36.70 50.58 30.79
CA ALA A 141 36.46 49.37 30.00
C ALA A 141 37.67 48.49 29.64
N GLU A 142 37.51 47.17 29.80
CA GLU A 142 38.14 46.16 28.95
C GLU A 142 37.17 44.97 28.74
N GLU A 143 36.60 44.90 27.53
CA GLU A 143 36.33 43.63 26.86
C GLU A 143 37.69 43.00 26.46
N PRO A 144 37.77 41.67 26.36
CA PRO A 144 38.61 41.09 25.31
C PRO A 144 37.80 40.15 24.42
N GLN A 145 37.66 40.55 23.16
CA GLN A 145 37.50 39.63 22.05
C GLN A 145 38.81 38.86 21.80
N HIS A 146 38.68 37.72 21.13
CA HIS A 146 39.69 36.94 20.40
C HIS A 146 40.78 36.22 21.20
N GLN A 147 40.65 34.89 21.29
CA GLN A 147 41.73 33.99 20.85
C GLN A 147 41.15 32.87 19.99
N ASP A 148 41.43 33.01 18.70
CA ASP A 148 41.46 31.94 17.72
C ASP A 148 42.61 30.99 18.08
N GLY A 149 42.36 29.69 17.98
CA GLY A 149 43.22 28.63 18.52
C GLY A 149 43.11 27.37 17.67
N ASP A 150 43.66 27.49 16.48
CA ASP A 150 44.18 26.51 15.52
C ASP A 150 44.20 25.01 15.93
N VAL A 151 43.53 24.21 15.07
CA VAL A 151 43.89 22.87 14.57
C VAL A 151 43.86 21.68 15.54
N GLY A 152 42.66 21.09 15.62
CA GLY A 152 42.44 19.64 15.72
C GLY A 152 41.91 19.10 14.40
N LYS A 153 42.78 18.50 13.60
CA LYS A 153 42.50 17.94 12.28
C LYS A 153 41.52 16.76 12.38
N SER A 154 40.45 16.78 11.58
CA SER A 154 39.61 15.66 11.10
C SER A 154 38.12 15.80 11.43
N HIS A 155 37.44 16.67 10.70
CA HIS A 155 36.29 16.32 9.87
C HIS A 155 36.03 17.55 9.01
N ALA A 156 36.08 17.41 7.69
CA ALA A 156 35.51 18.41 6.82
C ALA A 156 34.02 18.47 7.15
N HIS A 157 33.65 19.38 8.05
CA HIS A 157 32.27 19.77 8.28
C HIS A 157 31.82 20.36 6.94
N CYS A 158 31.12 19.54 6.17
CA CYS A 158 30.34 20.02 5.04
C CYS A 158 29.20 20.85 5.65
N CYS A 159 29.47 22.14 5.82
CA CYS A 159 28.48 23.09 6.28
C CYS A 159 27.58 23.40 5.08
N PHE A 160 26.51 22.62 4.90
CA PHE A 160 25.47 22.95 3.93
C PHE A 160 24.89 24.32 4.23
N SER A 161 24.68 25.15 3.19
CA SER A 161 23.89 26.37 3.35
C SER A 161 22.44 26.00 3.69
N LYS A 162 21.69 26.95 4.24
CA LYS A 162 20.26 26.77 4.51
C LYS A 162 19.49 26.43 3.22
N GLU A 163 19.88 27.05 2.11
CA GLU A 163 19.33 26.82 0.77
C GLU A 163 19.66 25.40 0.28
N ASP A 164 20.90 24.93 0.47
CA ASP A 164 21.31 23.58 0.11
C ASP A 164 20.49 22.54 0.90
N LEU A 165 20.29 22.77 2.19
CA LEU A 165 19.50 21.86 3.03
C LEU A 165 18.03 21.85 2.58
N GLN A 166 17.47 22.99 2.21
CA GLN A 166 16.11 23.08 1.67
C GLN A 166 15.99 22.31 0.35
N GLN A 167 16.98 22.45 -0.54
CA GLN A 167 17.02 21.72 -1.81
C GLN A 167 17.16 20.20 -1.58
N ILE A 168 18.09 19.76 -0.73
CA ILE A 168 18.27 18.35 -0.38
C ILE A 168 16.98 17.76 0.20
N LEU A 169 16.27 18.50 1.05
CA LEU A 169 15.01 18.05 1.63
C LEU A 169 13.91 17.93 0.57
N GLN A 170 13.85 18.86 -0.38
CA GLN A 170 12.93 18.80 -1.51
C GLN A 170 13.23 17.59 -2.39
N GLU A 171 14.47 17.44 -2.85
CA GLU A 171 14.90 16.29 -3.66
C GLU A 171 14.65 14.97 -2.94
N ARG A 172 14.89 14.91 -1.62
CA ARG A 172 14.57 13.74 -0.79
C ARG A 172 13.07 13.45 -0.76
N ASN A 173 12.22 14.47 -0.69
CA ASN A 173 10.76 14.29 -0.75
C ASN A 173 10.34 13.76 -2.14
N GLU A 174 10.87 14.33 -3.21
CA GLU A 174 10.61 13.90 -4.59
C GLU A 174 11.06 12.45 -4.83
N LEU A 175 12.27 12.09 -4.39
CA LEU A 175 12.78 10.72 -4.45
C LEU A 175 11.94 9.74 -3.63
N LYS A 176 11.41 10.18 -2.47
CA LYS A 176 10.50 9.35 -1.67
C LYS A 176 9.19 9.08 -2.42
N THR A 177 8.61 10.09 -3.07
CA THR A 177 7.42 9.95 -3.90
C THR A 177 7.69 9.04 -5.10
N ASN A 178 8.79 9.25 -5.83
CA ASN A 178 9.17 8.42 -6.98
C ASN A 178 9.42 6.97 -6.57
N LEU A 179 10.08 6.73 -5.43
CA LEU A 179 10.29 5.38 -4.90
C LEU A 179 8.97 4.69 -4.59
N PHE A 180 8.00 5.41 -4.05
CA PHE A 180 6.66 4.87 -3.78
C PHE A 180 5.94 4.50 -5.09
N LEU A 181 5.94 5.39 -6.09
CA LEU A 181 5.32 5.12 -7.40
C LEU A 181 5.95 3.91 -8.10
N VAL A 182 7.28 3.82 -8.13
CA VAL A 182 7.98 2.69 -8.75
C VAL A 182 7.71 1.38 -7.99
N GLN A 183 7.53 1.42 -6.66
CA GLN A 183 7.13 0.24 -5.90
C GLN A 183 5.72 -0.23 -6.27
N GLU A 184 4.79 0.70 -6.49
CA GLU A 184 3.43 0.39 -6.95
C GLU A 184 3.44 -0.19 -8.38
N GLU A 185 4.19 0.40 -9.31
CA GLU A 185 4.36 -0.13 -10.67
C GLU A 185 4.96 -1.54 -10.67
N LEU A 186 5.98 -1.78 -9.84
CA LEU A 186 6.56 -3.11 -9.68
C LEU A 186 5.54 -4.12 -9.14
N ALA A 187 4.72 -3.73 -8.17
CA ALA A 187 3.67 -4.59 -7.64
C ALA A 187 2.58 -4.85 -8.69
N TYR A 188 2.23 -3.84 -9.50
CA TYR A 188 1.30 -3.97 -10.62
C TYR A 188 1.78 -5.03 -11.61
N TYR A 189 3.02 -4.91 -12.12
CA TYR A 189 3.56 -5.89 -13.08
C TYR A 189 3.69 -7.29 -12.47
N GLN A 190 4.11 -7.41 -11.20
CA GLN A 190 4.18 -8.70 -10.51
C GLN A 190 2.82 -9.40 -10.42
N ARG A 191 1.75 -8.64 -10.18
CA ARG A 191 0.38 -9.17 -10.18
C ARG A 191 -0.08 -9.53 -11.59
N GLU A 192 0.21 -8.70 -12.59
CA GLU A 192 -0.14 -8.96 -13.98
C GLU A 192 0.51 -10.24 -14.52
N LEU A 193 1.76 -10.52 -14.12
CA LEU A 193 2.47 -11.76 -14.42
C LEU A 193 1.79 -13.02 -13.86
N LEU A 194 1.07 -12.91 -12.73
CA LEU A 194 0.34 -14.01 -12.10
C LEU A 194 -1.09 -14.16 -12.63
N ASN A 195 -1.76 -13.05 -12.92
CA ASN A 195 -3.15 -13.03 -13.39
C ASN A 195 -3.34 -13.74 -14.74
N GLU A 196 -2.34 -13.70 -15.62
CA GLU A 196 -2.38 -14.39 -16.91
C GLU A 196 -1.83 -15.83 -16.89
N GLU A 197 -1.53 -16.42 -15.71
CA GLU A 197 -0.87 -17.73 -15.54
C GLU A 197 0.42 -17.92 -16.38
N ARG A 198 1.02 -16.83 -16.88
CA ARG A 198 2.21 -16.88 -17.73
C ARG A 198 3.40 -17.51 -17.00
N VAL A 199 3.47 -17.33 -15.68
CA VAL A 199 4.57 -17.80 -14.84
C VAL A 199 4.03 -18.33 -13.49
N PRO A 200 4.35 -19.57 -13.10
CA PRO A 200 4.02 -20.10 -11.77
C PRO A 200 4.59 -19.27 -10.62
N SER A 201 3.87 -19.20 -9.50
CA SER A 201 4.20 -18.36 -8.34
C SER A 201 5.61 -18.60 -7.77
N PHE A 202 6.04 -19.86 -7.67
CA PHE A 202 7.36 -20.19 -7.11
C PHE A 202 8.52 -19.59 -7.95
N PHE A 203 8.36 -19.51 -9.28
CA PHE A 203 9.37 -18.89 -10.14
C PHE A 203 9.44 -17.38 -9.91
N LEU A 204 8.28 -16.72 -9.73
CA LEU A 204 8.24 -15.30 -9.41
C LEU A 204 8.94 -15.02 -8.07
N ASP A 205 8.76 -15.87 -7.07
CA ASP A 205 9.41 -15.73 -5.77
C ASP A 205 10.92 -15.96 -5.84
N ALA A 206 11.37 -16.96 -6.61
CA ALA A 206 12.78 -17.18 -6.91
C ALA A 206 13.41 -15.98 -7.64
N MET A 207 12.71 -15.40 -8.62
CA MET A 207 13.12 -14.19 -9.31
C MET A 207 13.20 -12.99 -8.36
N LYS A 208 12.19 -12.77 -7.51
CA LYS A 208 12.18 -11.71 -6.49
C LYS A 208 13.36 -11.85 -5.53
N SER A 209 13.68 -13.06 -5.08
CA SER A 209 14.83 -13.33 -4.20
C SER A 209 16.16 -12.98 -4.90
N THR A 210 16.30 -13.38 -6.17
CA THR A 210 17.47 -13.06 -6.99
C THR A 210 17.64 -11.54 -7.20
N ILE A 211 16.55 -10.85 -7.54
CA ILE A 211 16.51 -9.39 -7.70
C ILE A 211 16.85 -8.69 -6.38
N LYS A 212 16.31 -9.15 -5.23
CA LYS A 212 16.63 -8.58 -3.91
C LYS A 212 18.11 -8.73 -3.59
N ARG A 213 18.71 -9.89 -3.87
CA ARG A 213 20.15 -10.15 -3.69
C ARG A 213 20.99 -9.24 -4.58
N GLN A 214 20.64 -9.14 -5.86
CA GLN A 214 21.33 -8.25 -6.80
C GLN A 214 21.18 -6.77 -6.42
N ARG A 215 19.99 -6.35 -5.97
CA ARG A 215 19.75 -5.00 -5.45
C ARG A 215 20.61 -4.69 -4.23
N LYS A 216 20.77 -5.63 -3.29
CA LYS A 216 21.64 -5.45 -2.12
C LYS A 216 23.09 -5.23 -2.57
N LYS A 217 23.57 -6.03 -3.52
CA LYS A 217 24.91 -5.90 -4.14
C LYS A 217 25.11 -4.56 -4.86
N ILE A 218 24.17 -4.16 -5.70
CA ILE A 218 24.23 -2.88 -6.42
C ILE A 218 24.18 -1.72 -5.43
N ARG A 219 23.28 -1.75 -4.44
CA ARG A 219 23.16 -0.72 -3.41
C ARG A 219 24.46 -0.58 -2.61
N ALA A 220 25.07 -1.71 -2.22
CA ALA A 220 26.33 -1.69 -1.48
C ALA A 220 27.43 -0.98 -2.28
N LYS A 221 27.56 -1.33 -3.58
CA LYS A 221 28.48 -0.68 -4.51
C LYS A 221 28.19 0.80 -4.72
N MET A 222 26.93 1.18 -4.92
CA MET A 222 26.53 2.58 -5.17
C MET A 222 26.73 3.48 -3.95
N LEU A 223 26.57 2.94 -2.74
CA LEU A 223 26.69 3.68 -1.48
C LEU A 223 28.06 3.54 -0.82
N GLY A 224 28.99 2.77 -1.41
CA GLY A 224 30.32 2.53 -0.84
C GLY A 224 30.32 1.76 0.47
N THR A 225 29.29 0.94 0.72
CA THR A 225 29.17 0.12 1.93
C THR A 225 29.73 -1.29 1.67
N VAL A 226 30.37 -1.90 2.68
CA VAL A 226 30.98 -3.24 2.56
C VAL A 226 29.92 -4.28 2.19
N GLU A 227 30.24 -5.16 1.23
CA GLU A 227 29.39 -6.31 0.89
C GLU A 227 29.41 -7.30 2.06
N GLU A 228 28.36 -7.29 2.89
CA GLU A 228 28.08 -8.39 3.81
C GLU A 228 27.83 -9.67 3.00
N PRO A 229 28.55 -10.78 3.28
CA PRO A 229 28.38 -12.02 2.54
C PRO A 229 26.92 -12.47 2.64
N ALA A 230 26.41 -13.07 1.58
CA ALA A 230 25.04 -13.57 1.51
C ALA A 230 24.83 -14.65 2.58
N SER A 231 24.41 -14.23 3.78
CA SER A 231 23.92 -15.11 4.83
C SER A 231 22.69 -15.82 4.29
N SER A 232 22.82 -17.13 4.17
CA SER A 232 21.79 -18.07 3.76
C SER A 232 20.93 -18.40 4.97
N ASP A 233 20.06 -17.49 5.37
CA ASP A 233 18.78 -17.78 6.06
C ASP A 233 18.11 -16.46 6.42
N GLU A 234 17.17 -16.05 5.59
CA GLU A 234 16.09 -15.16 6.00
C GLU A 234 14.83 -15.76 5.35
N GLU A 235 14.49 -16.96 5.79
CA GLU A 235 13.14 -17.51 5.66
C GLU A 235 12.25 -16.71 6.61
N GLU A 236 11.67 -15.61 6.10
CA GLU A 236 10.68 -14.84 6.84
C GLU A 236 9.38 -14.73 6.05
N GLY A 237 8.38 -15.45 6.56
CA GLY A 237 6.99 -14.98 6.60
C GLY A 237 6.17 -15.20 5.35
N SER A 238 6.09 -16.44 4.86
CA SER A 238 4.94 -16.86 4.03
C SER A 238 3.69 -16.92 4.91
N TRP A 239 3.01 -15.79 5.07
CA TRP A 239 1.64 -15.73 5.59
C TRP A 239 0.70 -16.30 4.53
N LEU A 240 0.66 -17.62 4.40
CA LEU A 240 -0.49 -18.31 3.82
C LEU A 240 -1.28 -18.93 4.98
N PRO A 241 -2.61 -18.72 5.07
CA PRO A 241 -3.43 -19.44 6.02
C PRO A 241 -3.41 -20.92 5.61
N ALA A 242 -2.68 -21.74 6.37
CA ALA A 242 -2.88 -23.17 6.33
C ALA A 242 -4.30 -23.44 6.83
N HIS A 243 -5.13 -24.03 5.96
CA HIS A 243 -6.33 -24.73 6.38
C HIS A 243 -5.93 -25.69 7.52
N GLY A 244 -6.36 -25.37 8.73
CA GLY A 244 -5.97 -26.05 9.95
C GLY A 244 -7.20 -26.34 10.78
N THR A 245 -7.57 -27.61 10.75
CA THR A 245 -8.49 -28.29 11.66
C THR A 245 -8.32 -27.86 13.12
N ASP A 246 -9.48 -27.64 13.72
CA ASP A 246 -9.83 -27.66 15.14
C ASP A 246 -8.82 -28.37 16.05
N SER A 247 -8.16 -27.61 16.92
CA SER A 247 -7.59 -28.13 18.17
C SER A 247 -7.54 -26.99 19.18
N VAL A 248 -8.51 -27.02 20.08
CA VAL A 248 -8.64 -26.14 21.24
C VAL A 248 -7.54 -26.51 22.25
N ASP A 249 -6.97 -25.49 22.90
CA ASP A 249 -6.13 -25.57 24.12
C ASP A 249 -4.60 -25.41 23.97
N ALA A 250 -4.15 -24.32 23.33
CA ALA A 250 -2.80 -23.79 23.51
C ALA A 250 -2.84 -22.38 24.12
N GLN A 251 -2.30 -22.25 25.33
CA GLN A 251 -2.16 -20.99 26.07
C GLN A 251 -1.38 -19.95 25.24
N PRO A 252 -1.82 -18.68 25.14
CA PRO A 252 -1.14 -17.69 24.32
C PRO A 252 0.24 -17.36 24.90
N SER A 253 1.25 -17.40 24.03
CA SER A 253 2.63 -16.99 24.35
C SER A 253 2.65 -15.55 24.87
N GLU A 254 3.28 -15.31 26.02
CA GLU A 254 3.37 -13.96 26.59
C GLU A 254 4.04 -12.98 25.61
N SER A 255 3.39 -11.83 25.42
CA SER A 255 3.82 -10.80 24.47
C SER A 255 5.12 -10.12 24.90
N LYS A 256 6.15 -10.20 24.05
CA LYS A 256 7.47 -9.55 24.20
C LYS A 256 7.42 -8.01 24.25
N ILE A 257 6.25 -7.41 23.95
CA ILE A 257 5.99 -5.97 24.07
C ILE A 257 6.16 -5.46 25.50
N ARG A 258 6.01 -6.32 26.53
CA ARG A 258 6.19 -5.91 27.93
C ARG A 258 7.64 -5.52 28.26
N ASN A 259 8.63 -6.07 27.56
CA ASN A 259 10.05 -5.74 27.76
C ASN A 259 10.46 -4.41 27.11
N PHE A 260 9.74 -3.96 26.08
CA PHE A 260 10.10 -2.74 25.36
C PHE A 260 9.70 -1.45 26.10
N PHE A 261 8.60 -1.48 26.85
CA PHE A 261 8.11 -0.32 27.59
C PHE A 261 8.39 -0.36 29.10
N GLY A 262 8.88 -1.50 29.62
CA GLY A 262 9.15 -1.68 31.05
C GLY A 262 10.21 -0.72 31.63
N LEU A 263 11.19 -0.30 30.82
CA LEU A 263 12.24 0.64 31.26
C LEU A 263 11.73 2.08 31.48
N TRP A 264 10.62 2.46 30.85
CA TRP A 264 10.08 3.82 30.93
C TRP A 264 9.07 4.03 32.06
N TYR A 265 8.62 2.94 32.70
CA TYR A 265 7.62 2.97 33.79
C TYR A 265 8.16 2.49 35.14
N GLN A 266 9.47 2.37 35.32
CA GLN A 266 10.05 2.16 36.65
C GLN A 266 10.30 3.51 37.36
N GLY A 267 9.21 4.25 37.53
CA GLY A 267 9.17 5.50 38.27
C GLY A 267 8.02 5.47 39.26
N SER A 268 8.37 5.34 40.54
CA SER A 268 7.50 5.51 41.72
C SER A 268 6.45 4.43 41.99
N THR A 269 6.82 3.44 42.80
CA THR A 269 5.93 3.00 43.89
C THR A 269 6.77 2.82 45.17
N LYS A 270 6.16 3.24 46.28
CA LYS A 270 6.71 3.41 47.64
C LYS A 270 7.38 2.17 48.23
#